data_AF-A0A356QQR0-F1
#
_entry.id   AF-A0A356QQR0-F1
#
_cell.length_a   1.000
_cell.length_b   1.000
_cell.length_c   1.000
_cell.angle_alpha   90.00
_cell.angle_beta   90.00
_cell.angle_gamma   90.00
#
_symmetry.space_group_name_H-M   'P 1'
#
loop_
_entity.id
_entity.type
_entity.pdbx_description
1 polymer ?
#
loop_
_entity_poly.entity_id
_entity_poly.type
_entity_poly.pdbx_seq_one_letter_code
_entity_poly.pdbx_strand_id
1 'polypeptide(L)' 'MCAERITTMTNAHPIRVFLIDDHEVVLQGISVILHSGHITVVGTAPSGERALEDCRMLQP' A
#
# COMPACT_ATOMS: atom_id res chain seq x y z
N MET A 1 -11.09 -33.17 21.75
CA MET A 1 -9.89 -32.33 21.86
C MET A 1 -9.73 -31.58 20.56
N CYS A 2 -9.88 -30.25 20.63
CA CYS A 2 -9.71 -29.33 19.52
C CYS A 2 -8.22 -29.27 19.15
N ALA A 3 -7.87 -29.64 17.92
CA ALA A 3 -6.58 -29.28 17.34
C ALA A 3 -6.85 -28.09 16.43
N GLU A 4 -6.71 -26.89 16.99
CA GLU A 4 -6.83 -25.63 16.28
C GLU A 4 -5.70 -25.55 15.24
N ARG A 5 -6.10 -25.58 13.97
CA ARG A 5 -5.21 -25.58 12.83
C ARG A 5 -4.65 -24.16 12.71
N ILE A 6 -3.50 -23.90 13.31
CA ILE A 6 -2.72 -22.68 13.09
C ILE A 6 -2.20 -22.73 11.64
N THR A 7 -3.04 -22.31 10.69
CA THR A 7 -2.56 -21.94 9.37
C THR A 7 -1.75 -20.67 9.55
N THR A 8 -0.44 -20.75 9.39
CA THR A 8 0.40 -19.61 9.04
C THR A 8 -0.24 -18.93 7.83
N MET A 9 -1.03 -17.89 8.06
CA MET A 9 -1.48 -16.98 7.02
C MET A 9 -0.30 -16.11 6.62
N THR A 10 0.69 -16.71 5.95
CA THR A 10 1.60 -15.94 5.11
C THR A 10 0.77 -15.50 3.92
N ASN A 11 0.07 -14.37 4.06
CA ASN A 11 -0.84 -13.86 3.05
C ASN A 11 -0.04 -13.73 1.74
N ALA A 12 -0.36 -14.57 0.76
CA ALA A 12 0.45 -14.80 -0.44
C ALA A 12 0.48 -13.59 -1.40
N HIS A 13 -0.20 -12.49 -1.06
CA HIS A 13 -0.25 -11.27 -1.86
C HIS A 13 0.06 -10.06 -0.97
N PRO A 14 1.13 -9.29 -1.27
CA PRO A 14 1.41 -8.06 -0.56
C PRO A 14 0.27 -7.06 -0.80
N ILE A 15 -0.13 -6.35 0.26
CA ILE A 15 -1.12 -5.27 0.17
C ILE A 15 -0.51 -4.14 -0.66
N ARG A 16 -1.20 -3.72 -1.72
CA ARG A 16 -0.74 -2.64 -2.58
C ARG A 16 -1.49 -1.37 -2.22
N VAL A 17 -0.77 -0.27 -2.08
CA VAL A 17 -1.35 1.01 -1.66
C VAL A 17 -0.86 2.13 -2.55
N PHE A 18 -1.74 3.10 -2.80
CA PHE A 18 -1.41 4.34 -3.49
C PHE A 18 -1.60 5.49 -2.50
N LEU A 19 -0.62 6.39 -2.41
CA LEU A 19 -0.65 7.49 -1.44
C LEU A 19 -1.03 8.80 -2.13
N ILE A 20 -1.87 9.60 -1.47
CA ILE A 20 -2.34 10.88 -2.02
C ILE A 20 -2.20 11.93 -0.92
N ASP A 21 -1.39 12.94 -1.17
CA ASP A 21 -1.17 14.09 -0.29
C ASP A 21 -0.51 15.20 -1.12
N ASP A 22 -0.85 16.46 -0.88
CA ASP A 22 -0.30 17.61 -1.60
C ASP A 22 1.11 17.99 -1.13
N HIS A 23 1.64 17.32 -0.10
CA HIS A 23 2.98 17.53 0.44
C HIS A 23 3.90 16.33 0.18
N GLU A 24 4.96 16.56 -0.60
CA GLU A 24 5.96 15.54 -0.94
C GLU A 24 6.62 14.90 0.30
N VAL A 25 6.90 15.69 1.34
CA VAL A 25 7.52 15.19 2.59
C VAL A 25 6.65 14.14 3.27
N VAL A 26 5.32 14.29 3.23
CA VAL A 26 4.38 13.32 3.83
C VAL A 26 4.40 12.02 3.03
N LEU A 27 4.34 12.10 1.70
CA LEU A 27 4.42 10.95 0.80
C LEU A 27 5.71 10.14 1.00
N GLN A 28 6.85 10.82 1.11
CA GLN A 28 8.15 10.19 1.35
C GLN A 28 8.20 9.55 2.75
N GLY A 29 7.74 10.26 3.79
CA GLY A 29 7.71 9.77 5.16
C GLY A 29 6.87 8.50 5.32
N ILE A 30 5.65 8.50 4.77
CA ILE A 30 4.77 7.33 4.81
C ILE A 30 5.37 6.16 4.01
N SER A 31 5.97 6.43 2.84
CA SER A 31 6.61 5.38 2.03
C SER A 31 7.73 4.67 2.78
N VAL A 32 8.55 5.42 3.53
CA VAL A 32 9.61 4.85 4.38
C VAL A 32 9.03 3.97 5.49
N ILE A 33 7.98 4.44 6.17
CA ILE A 33 7.32 3.69 7.25
C ILE A 33 6.75 2.36 6.71
N LEU A 34 6.09 2.40 5.54
CA LEU A 34 5.43 1.24 4.95
C LEU A 34 6.40 0.23 4.30
N HIS A 35 7.63 0.64 3.95
CA HIS A 35 8.62 -0.23 3.31
C HIS A 35 9.00 -1.49 4.12
N SER A 36 8.78 -1.46 5.44
CA SER A 36 9.16 -2.55 6.35
C SER A 36 8.11 -3.68 6.47
N GLY A 37 6.94 -3.55 5.83
CA GLY A 37 5.81 -4.47 6.01
C GLY A 37 5.44 -5.31 4.78
N HIS A 38 4.34 -6.04 4.87
CA HIS A 38 3.69 -6.71 3.74
C HIS A 38 2.92 -5.72 2.82
N ILE A 39 3.35 -4.45 2.78
CA ILE A 39 2.70 -3.36 2.07
C ILE A 39 3.67 -2.83 1.00
N THR A 40 3.20 -2.71 -0.23
CA THR A 40 3.93 -2.10 -1.34
C THR A 40 3.24 -0.79 -1.72
N VAL A 41 3.97 0.32 -1.61
CA VAL A 41 3.52 1.58 -2.21
C VAL A 41 3.74 1.48 -3.72
N VAL A 42 2.66 1.54 -4.49
CA VAL A 42 2.70 1.33 -5.95
C VAL A 42 2.67 2.62 -6.74
N GLY A 43 2.45 3.75 -6.06
CA GLY A 43 2.47 5.07 -6.63
C GLY A 43 2.06 6.14 -5.61
N THR A 44 2.29 7.39 -5.99
CA THR A 44 1.90 8.57 -5.22
C THR A 44 1.34 9.63 -6.16
N ALA A 45 0.48 10.51 -5.66
CA ALA A 45 0.02 11.69 -6.40
C ALA A 45 -0.16 12.91 -5.49
N PRO A 46 0.06 14.14 -6.01
CA PRO A 46 -0.14 15.38 -5.26
C PRO A 46 -1.60 15.82 -5.17
N SER A 47 -2.51 15.19 -5.92
CA SER A 47 -3.93 15.52 -5.93
C SER A 47 -4.80 14.31 -6.25
N GLY A 48 -6.10 14.43 -5.94
CA GLY A 48 -7.09 13.41 -6.26
C GLY A 48 -7.30 13.23 -7.76
N GLU A 49 -7.28 14.30 -8.55
CA GLU A 49 -7.43 14.25 -10.01
C GLU A 49 -6.31 13.42 -10.62
N ARG A 50 -5.06 13.68 -10.22
CA ARG A 50 -3.91 12.93 -10.70
C ARG A 50 -3.96 11.47 -10.23
N ALA A 51 -4.36 11.25 -8.98
CA ALA A 51 -4.53 9.90 -8.44
C ALA A 51 -5.57 9.09 -9.23
N LEU A 52 -6.67 9.70 -9.68
CA LEU A 52 -7.69 8.99 -10.48
C LEU A 52 -7.17 8.55 -11.86
N GLU A 53 -6.23 9.27 -12.45
CA GLU A 53 -5.54 8.86 -13.68
C GLU A 53 -4.59 7.69 -13.39
N ASP A 54 -3.73 7.85 -12.38
CA ASP A 54 -2.68 6.89 -12.05
C ASP A 54 -3.25 5.58 -11.51
N CYS A 55 -4.29 5.62 -10.66
CA CYS A 55 -4.95 4.43 -10.11
C CYS A 55 -5.65 3.57 -11.17
N ARG A 56 -6.15 4.15 -12.28
CA ARG A 56 -6.71 3.33 -13.37
C ARG A 56 -5.65 2.45 -14.02
N MET A 57 -4.41 2.94 -14.10
CA MET A 57 -3.29 2.21 -14.69
C MET A 57 -2.64 1.26 -13.69
N LEU A 58 -2.42 1.74 -12.47
CA LEU A 58 -1.70 1.00 -11.44
C LEU A 58 -2.59 -0.03 -10.74
N GLN A 59 -3.92 0.13 -10.79
CA GLN A 59 -4.90 -0.76 -10.14
C GLN A 59 -4.47 -1.13 -8.71
N PRO A 60 -4.16 -0.15 -7.84
CA PRO A 60 -3.59 -0.38 -6.51
C PRO A 60 -4.40 -1.39 -5.69
#